data_AF-A0A2K9F8P9-F1
#
_entry.id   AF-A0A2K9F8P9-F1
#
_cell.length_a   1.000
_cell.length_b   1.000
_cell.length_c   1.000
_cell.angle_alpha   90.00
_cell.angle_beta   90.00
_cell.angle_gamma   90.00
#
_symmetry.space_group_name_H-M   'P 1'
#
loop_
_entity.id
_entity.type
_entity.pdbx_description
1 polymer ?
#
loop_
_entity_poly.entity_id
_entity_poly.type
_entity_poly.pdbx_seq_one_letter_code
_entity_poly.pdbx_strand_id
1 'polypeptide(L)'
;MPTRKYTDNQLSEAAGLREIGLSYAAIARRLGMSVGAVSWHCLRLGADSPNMRGKVPVVRGPMICTRSGYKVRKFTADEDAIIMKMDLDGATTAEIASALGRPWNSTRGRQMTLARHAARREEGI
;
A
#
# COMPACT_ATOMS: atom_id res chain seq x y z
N MET A 1 8.70 7.25 -22.37
CA MET A 1 8.06 7.18 -21.04
C MET A 1 6.61 7.61 -21.21
N PRO A 2 5.60 6.79 -20.84
CA PRO A 2 4.22 7.24 -20.89
C PRO A 2 4.03 8.48 -20.02
N THR A 3 3.25 9.44 -20.52
CA THR A 3 2.93 10.67 -19.79
C THR A 3 2.31 10.34 -18.44
N ARG A 4 2.83 10.94 -17.36
CA ARG A 4 2.22 10.80 -16.03
C ARG A 4 0.80 11.36 -16.09
N LYS A 5 -0.18 10.53 -15.77
CA LYS A 5 -1.60 10.92 -15.77
C LYS A 5 -1.94 12.02 -14.75
N TYR A 6 -1.21 12.08 -13.64
CA TYR A 6 -1.43 13.04 -12.56
C TYR A 6 -0.14 13.79 -12.24
N THR A 7 -0.26 15.07 -11.91
CA THR A 7 0.87 15.94 -11.56
C THR A 7 1.33 15.70 -10.13
N ASP A 8 2.57 16.06 -9.81
CA ASP A 8 3.11 15.91 -8.46
C ASP A 8 2.33 16.77 -7.43
N ASN A 9 1.79 17.92 -7.85
CA ASN A 9 0.90 18.74 -7.02
C ASN A 9 -0.42 18.01 -6.70
N GLN A 10 -1.05 17.38 -7.69
CA GLN A 10 -2.27 16.58 -7.45
C GLN A 10 -2.02 15.41 -6.50
N LEU A 11 -0.87 14.75 -6.63
CA LEU A 11 -0.50 13.65 -5.74
C LEU A 11 -0.23 14.12 -4.31
N SER A 12 0.42 15.27 -4.16
CA SER A 12 0.70 15.89 -2.86
C SER A 12 -0.60 16.36 -2.18
N GLU A 13 -1.51 16.97 -2.93
CA GLU A 13 -2.82 17.36 -2.42
C GLU A 13 -3.63 16.13 -1.99
N ALA A 14 -3.63 15.05 -2.78
CA ALA A 14 -4.30 13.80 -2.41
C ALA A 14 -3.77 13.22 -1.08
N ALA A 15 -2.45 13.26 -0.87
CA ALA A 15 -1.81 12.83 0.36
C ALA A 15 -2.24 13.70 1.56
N GLY A 16 -2.16 15.03 1.45
CA GLY A 16 -2.58 15.94 2.52
C GLY A 16 -4.07 15.79 2.86
N LEU A 17 -4.93 15.65 1.85
CA LEU A 17 -6.36 15.38 2.06
C LEU A 17 -6.60 14.05 2.80
N ARG A 18 -5.75 13.05 2.57
CA ARG A 18 -5.84 11.76 3.26
C ARG A 18 -5.47 11.88 4.74
N GLU A 19 -4.42 12.64 5.04
CA GLU A 19 -3.90 12.87 6.39
C GLU A 19 -4.84 13.72 7.27
N ILE A 20 -5.67 14.58 6.66
CA ILE A 20 -6.76 15.26 7.38
C ILE A 20 -8.02 14.40 7.52
N GLY A 21 -8.00 13.16 7.00
CA GLY A 21 -9.05 12.17 7.24
C GLY A 21 -10.09 11.98 6.13
N LEU A 22 -9.93 12.56 4.94
CA LEU A 22 -10.86 12.29 3.86
C LEU A 22 -10.76 10.82 3.39
N SER A 23 -11.91 10.29 2.95
CA SER A 23 -11.97 8.97 2.33
C SER A 23 -11.40 9.01 0.91
N TYR A 24 -10.88 7.89 0.42
CA TYR A 24 -10.38 7.81 -0.96
C TYR A 24 -11.44 8.19 -2.00
N ALA A 25 -12.72 7.89 -1.75
CA ALA A 25 -13.82 8.26 -2.63
C ALA A 25 -14.09 9.77 -2.64
N ALA A 26 -13.95 10.45 -1.49
CA ALA A 26 -14.09 11.91 -1.42
C ALA A 26 -12.92 12.61 -2.14
N ILE A 27 -11.69 12.15 -1.92
CA ILE A 27 -10.48 12.68 -2.58
C ILE A 27 -10.57 12.48 -4.09
N ALA A 28 -10.94 11.26 -4.54
CA ALA A 28 -11.11 10.93 -5.95
C ALA A 28 -12.08 11.88 -6.66
N ARG A 29 -13.25 12.14 -6.04
CA ARG A 29 -14.25 13.08 -6.56
C ARG A 29 -13.72 14.51 -6.62
N ARG A 30 -13.03 14.95 -5.58
CA ARG A 30 -12.48 16.32 -5.47
C ARG A 30 -11.40 16.59 -6.51
N LEU A 31 -10.54 15.62 -6.78
CA LEU A 31 -9.36 15.79 -7.65
C LEU A 31 -9.54 15.23 -9.07
N GLY A 32 -10.71 14.67 -9.40
CA GLY A 32 -10.94 14.03 -10.69
C GLY A 32 -10.09 12.78 -10.91
N MET A 33 -9.71 12.07 -9.84
CA MET A 33 -8.90 10.85 -9.88
C MET A 33 -9.78 9.61 -9.74
N SER A 34 -9.28 8.45 -10.20
CA SER A 34 -9.92 7.18 -9.83
C SER A 34 -9.61 6.83 -8.37
N VAL A 35 -10.56 6.19 -7.68
CA VAL A 35 -10.37 5.75 -6.27
C VAL A 35 -9.15 4.85 -6.12
N GLY A 36 -8.91 3.95 -7.09
CA GLY A 36 -7.73 3.08 -7.10
C GLY A 36 -6.42 3.86 -7.23
N ALA A 37 -6.39 4.92 -8.04
CA ALA A 37 -5.22 5.77 -8.16
C ALA A 37 -4.93 6.52 -6.86
N VAL A 38 -5.95 7.10 -6.23
CA VAL A 38 -5.80 7.77 -4.92
C VAL A 38 -5.25 6.78 -3.89
N SER A 39 -5.86 5.61 -3.76
CA SER A 39 -5.43 4.56 -2.82
C SER A 39 -3.97 4.17 -3.02
N TRP A 40 -3.56 3.91 -4.27
CA TRP A 40 -2.18 3.57 -4.61
C TRP A 40 -1.20 4.71 -4.31
N HIS A 41 -1.55 5.94 -4.68
CA HIS A 41 -0.67 7.09 -4.49
C HIS A 41 -0.52 7.48 -3.02
N CYS A 42 -1.60 7.44 -2.23
CA CYS A 42 -1.54 7.63 -0.78
C CYS A 42 -0.66 6.56 -0.13
N LEU A 43 -0.87 5.28 -0.48
CA LEU A 43 -0.02 4.19 0.03
C LEU A 43 1.46 4.41 -0.32
N ARG A 44 1.75 4.80 -1.57
CA ARG A 44 3.11 5.06 -2.05
C ARG A 44 3.79 6.24 -1.36
N LEU A 45 3.02 7.26 -0.99
CA LEU A 45 3.51 8.45 -0.31
C LEU A 45 3.48 8.33 1.21
N GLY A 46 3.06 7.18 1.76
CA GLY A 46 2.92 6.98 3.21
C GLY A 46 1.69 7.66 3.83
N ALA A 47 0.91 8.42 3.04
CA ALA A 47 -0.25 9.14 3.53
C ALA A 47 -1.33 8.19 4.06
N ASP A 48 -1.69 8.38 5.32
CA ASP A 48 -2.66 7.55 6.02
C ASP A 48 -3.72 8.38 6.74
N SER A 49 -4.85 7.75 7.07
CA SER A 49 -5.90 8.47 7.79
C SER A 49 -5.62 8.48 9.29
N PRO A 50 -5.89 9.59 9.99
CA PRO A 50 -5.78 9.69 11.45
C PRO A 50 -6.67 8.65 12.16
N ASN A 51 -7.76 8.22 11.51
CA ASN A 51 -8.66 7.19 12.05
C ASN A 51 -8.05 5.77 12.09
N MET A 52 -6.89 5.58 11.46
CA MET A 52 -6.16 4.31 11.38
C MET A 52 -4.97 4.23 12.33
N ARG A 53 -4.68 5.29 13.10
CA ARG A 53 -3.60 5.28 14.11
C ARG A 53 -3.77 4.13 15.09
N GLY A 54 -2.66 3.44 15.40
CA GLY A 54 -2.64 2.24 16.24
C GLY A 54 -3.34 1.01 15.65
N LYS A 55 -3.98 1.09 14.47
CA LYS A 55 -4.77 -0.02 13.90
C LYS A 55 -4.00 -0.75 12.81
N VAL A 56 -3.58 -1.98 13.11
CA VAL A 56 -3.04 -2.92 12.12
C VAL A 56 -4.08 -4.00 11.81
N PRO A 57 -4.59 -4.09 10.56
CA PRO A 57 -5.57 -5.11 10.20
C PRO A 57 -5.00 -6.52 10.32
N VAL A 58 -5.76 -7.43 10.95
CA VAL A 58 -5.47 -8.87 10.95
C VAL A 58 -6.03 -9.49 9.68
N VAL A 59 -5.24 -10.36 9.03
CA VAL A 59 -5.70 -11.10 7.84
C VAL A 59 -6.80 -12.08 8.24
N ARG A 60 -7.99 -11.96 7.63
CA ARG A 60 -9.15 -12.83 7.88
C ARG A 60 -9.58 -13.56 6.61
N GLY A 61 -10.26 -14.70 6.75
CA GLY A 61 -10.85 -15.46 5.65
C GLY A 61 -9.84 -16.26 4.81
N PRO A 62 -10.27 -16.86 3.68
CA PRO A 62 -9.46 -17.82 2.93
C PRO A 62 -8.18 -17.19 2.34
N MET A 63 -7.12 -17.99 2.20
CA MET A 63 -5.83 -17.56 1.66
C MET A 63 -5.87 -17.20 0.17
N ILE A 64 -6.83 -17.77 -0.56
CA ILE A 64 -7.11 -17.43 -1.95
C ILE A 64 -8.50 -16.80 -1.98
N CYS A 65 -8.61 -15.58 -2.51
CA CYS A 65 -9.89 -14.91 -2.74
C CYS A 65 -10.04 -14.49 -4.20
N THR A 66 -11.28 -14.27 -4.63
CA THR A 66 -11.57 -13.77 -5.99
C THR A 66 -11.73 -12.26 -5.95
N ARG A 67 -11.01 -11.54 -6.81
CA ARG A 67 -11.12 -10.08 -6.98
C ARG A 67 -11.25 -9.76 -8.46
N SER A 68 -12.36 -9.15 -8.86
CA SER A 68 -12.64 -8.81 -10.27
C SER A 68 -12.50 -10.01 -11.21
N GLY A 69 -12.93 -11.20 -10.76
CA GLY A 69 -12.81 -12.46 -11.52
C GLY A 69 -11.46 -13.17 -11.39
N TYR A 70 -10.42 -12.54 -10.83
CA TYR A 70 -9.09 -13.13 -10.70
C TYR A 70 -8.87 -13.75 -9.32
N LYS A 71 -8.19 -14.91 -9.27
CA LYS A 71 -7.73 -15.52 -8.02
C LYS A 71 -6.53 -14.74 -7.48
N VAL A 72 -6.64 -14.26 -6.25
CA VAL A 72 -5.58 -13.51 -5.54
C VAL A 72 -5.17 -14.29 -4.31
N ARG A 73 -3.88 -14.65 -4.24
CA ARG A 73 -3.26 -15.29 -3.07
C ARG A 73 -2.80 -14.22 -2.08
N LYS A 74 -3.27 -14.25 -0.84
CA LYS A 74 -2.84 -13.34 0.25
C LYS A 74 -1.41 -13.63 0.67
N PHE A 75 -0.73 -12.63 1.25
CA PHE A 75 0.59 -12.80 1.86
C PHE A 75 0.46 -13.52 3.21
N THR A 76 1.38 -14.44 3.50
CA THR A 76 1.51 -15.09 4.81
C THR A 76 2.42 -14.26 5.72
N ALA A 77 2.42 -14.57 7.02
CA ALA A 77 3.34 -13.96 7.98
C ALA A 77 4.81 -14.29 7.65
N ASP A 78 5.10 -15.50 7.17
CA ASP A 78 6.46 -15.90 6.77
C ASP A 78 6.93 -15.10 5.54
N GLU A 79 6.06 -14.89 4.56
CA GLU A 79 6.38 -14.04 3.42
C GLU A 79 6.62 -12.59 3.85
N ASP A 80 5.83 -12.07 4.80
CA ASP A 80 6.08 -10.73 5.36
C ASP A 80 7.42 -10.64 6.09
N ALA A 81 7.80 -11.67 6.84
CA ALA A 81 9.08 -11.73 7.53
C ALA A 81 10.25 -11.75 6.55
N ILE A 82 10.13 -12.50 5.44
CA ILE A 82 11.13 -12.50 4.36
C ILE A 82 11.21 -11.11 3.71
N ILE A 83 10.06 -10.48 3.41
CA ILE A 83 10.04 -9.12 2.86
C ILE A 83 10.78 -8.17 3.77
N MET A 84 10.42 -8.11 5.06
CA MET A 84 11.03 -7.20 6.02
C MET A 84 12.54 -7.44 6.16
N LYS A 85 12.95 -8.71 6.28
CA LYS A 85 14.36 -9.05 6.43
C LYS A 85 15.17 -8.61 5.20
N MET A 86 14.74 -9.02 4.01
CA MET A 86 15.47 -8.68 2.79
C MET A 86 15.48 -7.17 2.50
N ASP A 87 14.38 -6.47 2.79
CA ASP A 87 14.30 -5.01 2.64
C ASP A 87 15.28 -4.29 3.58
N LEU A 88 15.41 -4.76 4.84
CA LEU A 88 16.41 -4.27 5.80
C LEU A 88 17.84 -4.58 5.35
N ASP A 89 18.06 -5.73 4.70
CA ASP A 89 19.35 -6.12 4.11
C ASP A 89 19.66 -5.35 2.81
N GLY A 90 18.78 -4.44 2.38
CA GLY A 90 18.97 -3.58 1.20
C GLY A 90 18.59 -4.23 -0.14
N ALA A 91 17.90 -5.37 -0.12
CA ALA A 91 17.46 -6.04 -1.34
C ALA A 91 16.44 -5.19 -2.11
N THR A 92 16.54 -5.23 -3.43
CA THR A 92 15.57 -4.60 -4.32
C THR A 92 14.24 -5.37 -4.30
N THR A 93 13.14 -4.68 -4.62
CA THR A 93 11.82 -5.33 -4.79
C THR A 93 11.85 -6.51 -5.78
N ALA A 94 12.73 -6.47 -6.79
CA ALA A 94 12.86 -7.55 -7.77
C ALA A 94 13.45 -8.82 -7.16
N GLU A 95 14.50 -8.68 -6.34
CA GLU A 95 15.11 -9.80 -5.63
C GLU A 95 14.13 -10.42 -4.63
N ILE A 96 13.41 -9.57 -3.88
CA ILE A 96 12.38 -10.03 -2.94
C ILE A 96 11.25 -10.75 -3.68
N ALA A 97 10.79 -10.20 -4.80
CA ALA A 97 9.75 -10.83 -5.62
C ALA A 97 10.18 -12.20 -6.16
N SER A 98 11.43 -12.32 -6.61
CA SER A 98 12.02 -13.57 -7.06
C SER A 98 12.08 -14.60 -5.93
N ALA A 99 12.60 -14.22 -4.76
CA ALA A 99 12.69 -15.09 -3.59
C ALA A 99 11.33 -15.65 -3.12
N LEU A 100 10.25 -14.88 -3.29
CA LEU A 100 8.90 -15.28 -2.88
C LEU A 100 8.10 -15.99 -3.97
N GLY A 101 8.60 -16.02 -5.22
CA GLY A 101 7.80 -16.44 -6.38
C GLY A 101 6.53 -15.57 -6.56
N ARG A 102 6.65 -14.26 -6.34
CA ARG A 102 5.55 -13.28 -6.37
C ARG A 102 5.76 -12.26 -7.49
N PRO A 103 4.69 -11.70 -8.09
CA PRO A 103 4.84 -10.59 -9.03
C PRO A 103 5.40 -9.34 -8.37
N TRP A 104 6.34 -8.66 -9.03
CA TRP A 104 7.00 -7.45 -8.54
C TRP A 104 6.03 -6.37 -8.02
N ASN A 105 4.97 -6.06 -8.78
CA ASN A 105 3.97 -5.06 -8.38
C ASN A 105 3.24 -5.43 -7.08
N SER A 106 2.97 -6.74 -6.89
CA SER A 106 2.33 -7.25 -5.67
C SER A 106 3.28 -7.13 -4.48
N THR A 107 4.56 -7.47 -4.67
CA THR A 107 5.59 -7.36 -3.65
C THR A 107 5.83 -5.91 -3.24
N ARG A 108 5.93 -4.99 -4.23
CA ARG A 108 6.06 -3.54 -3.97
C ARG A 108 4.90 -3.01 -3.14
N GLY A 109 3.67 -3.36 -3.53
CA GLY A 109 2.46 -3.00 -2.78
C GLY A 109 2.51 -3.51 -1.34
N ARG A 110 3.07 -4.70 -1.13
CA ARG A 110 3.21 -5.29 0.20
C ARG A 110 4.28 -4.59 1.04
N GLN A 111 5.47 -4.30 0.50
CA GLN A 111 6.51 -3.50 1.18
C GLN A 111 5.93 -2.18 1.73
N MET A 112 5.27 -1.40 0.87
CA MET A 112 4.65 -0.13 1.28
C MET A 112 3.57 -0.33 2.35
N THR A 113 2.82 -1.43 2.28
CA THR A 113 1.81 -1.76 3.29
C THR A 113 2.43 -2.10 4.64
N LEU A 114 3.53 -2.87 4.65
CA LEU A 114 4.26 -3.22 5.86
C LEU A 114 4.92 -2.00 6.49
N ALA A 115 5.55 -1.14 5.69
CA ALA A 115 6.11 0.13 6.15
C ALA A 115 5.04 1.02 6.82
N ARG A 116 3.87 1.15 6.19
CA ARG A 116 2.75 1.88 6.80
C ARG A 116 2.25 1.25 8.10
N HIS A 117 2.22 -0.09 8.18
CA HIS A 117 1.85 -0.76 9.43
C HIS A 117 2.87 -0.53 10.55
N ALA A 118 4.16 -0.46 10.22
CA ALA A 118 5.21 -0.12 11.18
C ALA A 118 5.00 1.31 11.72
N ALA A 119 4.82 2.30 10.84
CA ALA A 119 4.55 3.69 11.22
C ALA A 119 3.31 3.83 12.13
N ARG A 120 2.22 3.12 11.82
CA ARG A 120 1.01 3.12 12.69
C ARG A 120 1.26 2.57 14.09
N ARG A 121 2.19 1.62 14.25
CA ARG A 121 2.55 1.05 15.55
C ARG A 121 3.37 2.05 16.35
N GLU A 122 4.28 2.78 15.70
CA GLU A 122 5.09 3.83 16.33
C GLU A 122 4.23 5.00 16.82
N GLU A 123 3.23 5.45 16.03
CA GLU A 123 2.31 6.52 16.42
C GLU A 123 1.29 6.14 17.51
N GLY A 124 1.15 4.84 17.80
CA GLY A 124 0.16 4.31 18.76
C GLY A 124 0.72 4.04 20.17
N ILE A 125 1.99 4.38 20.42
CA ILE A 125 2.67 4.26 21.72
C ILE A 125 2.49 5.55 22.52
#